data_AF-A0A0D0DZR9-F1
#
_entry.id   AF-A0A0D0DZR9-F1
#
_cell.length_a   1.000
_cell.length_b   1.000
_cell.length_c   1.000
_cell.angle_alpha   90.00
_cell.angle_beta   90.00
_cell.angle_gamma   90.00
#
_symmetry.space_group_name_H-M   'P 1'
#
loop_
_entity.id
_entity.type
_entity.pdbx_description
1 polymer ?
#
loop_
_entity_poly.entity_id
_entity_poly.type
_entity_poly.pdbx_seq_one_letter_code
_entity_poly.pdbx_strand_id
1 'polypeptide(L)'
;MALLLHEIINNTIPTYAPLSSYKMPSGCEPLTKMLFTSCCNDVWVQNSFPSMLWHAFCIRGTTEVLLQAFPQQDIITVQGRWTSQAFLDYWH
;
A
#
# COMPACT_ATOMS: atom_id res chain seq x y z
N MET A 1 19.69 -6.37 -5.85
CA MET A 1 19.70 -6.95 -4.49
C MET A 1 18.30 -7.35 -4.03
N ALA A 2 17.31 -6.44 -4.04
CA ALA A 2 15.95 -6.73 -3.55
C ALA A 2 15.22 -7.87 -4.31
N LEU A 3 15.33 -7.91 -5.64
CA LEU A 3 14.69 -8.94 -6.45
C LEU A 3 15.25 -10.35 -6.15
N LEU A 4 16.58 -10.47 -6.04
CA LEU A 4 17.24 -11.73 -5.71
C LEU A 4 16.82 -12.25 -4.33
N LEU A 5 16.75 -11.36 -3.33
CA LEU A 5 16.29 -11.72 -2.00
C LEU A 5 14.81 -12.14 -2.02
N HIS A 6 13.98 -11.48 -2.81
CA HIS A 6 12.58 -11.85 -3.01
C HIS A 6 12.47 -13.27 -3.59
N GLU A 7 13.24 -13.59 -4.64
CA GLU A 7 13.27 -14.94 -5.22
C GLU A 7 13.73 -16.01 -4.23
N ILE A 8 14.76 -15.72 -3.43
CA ILE A 8 15.29 -16.66 -2.43
C ILE A 8 14.26 -16.91 -1.32
N ILE A 9 13.66 -15.86 -0.76
CA ILE A 9 12.74 -15.97 0.38
C ILE A 9 11.42 -16.61 -0.04
N ASN A 10 10.96 -16.32 -1.26
CA ASN A 10 9.65 -16.76 -1.75
C ASN A 10 9.71 -18.01 -2.62
N ASN A 11 10.85 -18.70 -2.70
CA ASN A 11 11.02 -19.90 -3.54
C ASN A 11 10.08 -21.07 -3.18
N THR A 12 9.52 -21.08 -1.97
CA THR A 12 8.56 -22.08 -1.50
C THR A 12 7.09 -21.63 -1.55
N ILE A 13 6.80 -20.43 -2.04
CA ILE A 13 5.43 -19.93 -2.10
C ILE A 13 4.65 -20.68 -3.17
N PRO A 14 3.46 -21.24 -2.85
CA PRO A 14 2.63 -21.90 -3.84
C PRO A 14 2.20 -20.95 -4.96
N THR A 15 2.10 -21.45 -6.20
CA THR A 15 1.72 -20.65 -7.37
C THR A 15 0.30 -20.07 -7.30
N TYR A 16 -0.56 -20.62 -6.45
CA TYR A 16 -1.91 -20.12 -6.19
C TYR A 16 -1.98 -19.07 -5.07
N ALA A 17 -0.87 -18.82 -4.35
CA ALA A 17 -0.87 -17.84 -3.27
C ALA A 17 -1.02 -16.42 -3.84
N PRO A 18 -1.86 -15.57 -3.23
CA PRO A 18 -1.94 -14.16 -3.60
C PRO A 18 -0.60 -13.44 -3.45
N LEU A 19 -0.40 -12.39 -4.25
CA LEU A 19 0.81 -11.57 -4.20
C LEU A 19 1.08 -11.00 -2.79
N SER A 20 0.01 -10.58 -2.12
CA SER A 20 0.04 -10.10 -0.74
C SER A 20 -0.38 -11.23 0.20
N SER A 21 0.58 -12.05 0.59
CA SER A 21 0.39 -13.17 1.51
C SER A 21 1.47 -13.21 2.57
N TYR A 22 1.17 -13.85 3.70
CA TYR A 22 2.12 -14.09 4.78
C TYR A 22 2.13 -15.57 5.16
N LYS A 23 3.25 -16.02 5.72
CA LYS A 23 3.48 -17.43 6.07
C LYS A 23 3.01 -17.70 7.50
N MET A 24 2.20 -18.75 7.65
CA MET A 24 1.76 -19.32 8.92
C MET A 24 2.21 -20.79 9.00
N PRO A 25 2.23 -21.40 10.20
CA PRO A 25 2.52 -22.82 10.34
C PRO A 25 1.59 -23.73 9.52
N SER A 26 0.36 -23.30 9.30
CA SER A 26 -0.67 -23.99 8.50
C SER A 26 -0.54 -23.79 6.99
N GLY A 27 0.26 -22.82 6.52
CA GLY A 27 0.38 -22.48 5.10
C GLY A 27 0.50 -20.98 4.85
N CYS A 28 0.28 -20.56 3.59
CA CYS A 28 0.24 -19.14 3.21
C CYS A 28 -1.20 -18.61 3.30
N GLU A 29 -1.39 -17.50 3.99
CA GLU A 29 -2.69 -16.83 4.10
C GLU A 29 -2.69 -15.48 3.36
N PRO A 30 -3.83 -15.06 2.80
CA PRO A 30 -3.97 -13.75 2.17
C PRO A 30 -3.91 -12.63 3.21
N LEU A 31 -3.13 -11.59 2.91
CA LEU A 31 -3.14 -10.38 3.72
C LEU A 31 -4.42 -9.58 3.41
N THR A 32 -5.37 -9.61 4.34
CA THR A 32 -6.60 -8.84 4.20
C THR A 32 -6.39 -7.37 4.54
N LYS A 33 -7.24 -6.50 3.98
CA LYS A 33 -7.27 -5.07 4.31
C LYS A 33 -7.39 -4.82 5.81
N MET A 34 -8.20 -5.62 6.50
CA MET A 34 -8.41 -5.50 7.95
C MET A 34 -7.13 -5.81 8.73
N LEU A 35 -6.47 -6.95 8.42
CA LEU A 35 -5.23 -7.36 9.10
C LEU A 35 -4.10 -6.35 8.88
N PHE A 36 -3.93 -5.90 7.63
CA PHE A 36 -2.93 -4.89 7.31
C PHE A 36 -3.17 -3.58 8.07
N THR A 37 -4.40 -3.05 8.03
CA THR A 37 -4.73 -1.78 8.69
C THR A 37 -4.57 -1.89 10.22
N SER A 38 -4.96 -3.02 10.82
CA SER A 38 -4.77 -3.28 12.25
C SER A 38 -3.29 -3.24 12.63
N CYS A 39 -2.44 -3.98 11.90
CA CYS A 39 -1.01 -4.04 12.17
C CYS A 39 -0.33 -2.67 12.08
N CYS A 40 -0.65 -1.86 11.07
CA CYS A 40 -0.11 -0.51 10.97
C CYS A 40 -0.60 0.41 12.10
N ASN A 41 -1.88 0.33 12.46
CA ASN A 41 -2.44 1.13 13.54
C ASN A 41 -1.84 0.75 14.90
N ASP A 42 -1.55 -0.52 15.14
CA ASP A 42 -0.88 -0.96 16.37
C ASP A 42 0.49 -0.30 16.51
N VAL A 43 1.30 -0.29 15.44
CA VAL A 43 2.61 0.37 15.43
C VAL A 43 2.48 1.89 15.61
N TRP A 44 1.53 2.53 14.92
CA TRP A 44 1.31 3.97 15.05
C TRP A 44 0.89 4.38 16.45
N VAL A 45 -0.08 3.68 17.04
CA VAL A 45 -0.56 3.98 18.39
C VAL A 45 0.54 3.78 19.42
N GLN A 46 1.38 2.74 19.28
CA GLN A 46 2.58 2.56 20.12
C GLN A 46 3.55 3.75 20.03
N ASN A 47 3.59 4.44 18.89
CA ASN A 47 4.41 5.62 18.66
C ASN A 47 3.64 6.94 18.88
N SER A 48 2.50 6.90 19.58
CA SER A 48 1.66 8.07 19.90
C SER A 48 1.03 8.77 18.69
N PHE A 49 0.90 8.09 17.55
CA PHE A 49 0.13 8.56 16.40
C PHE A 49 -1.32 8.06 16.47
N PRO A 50 -2.29 8.80 15.92
CA PRO A 50 -3.68 8.34 15.88
C PRO A 50 -3.85 7.16 14.93
N SER A 51 -4.83 6.30 15.25
CA SER A 51 -5.29 5.25 14.35
C SER A 51 -5.88 5.85 13.08
N MET A 52 -5.51 5.31 11.92
CA MET A 52 -5.98 5.78 10.62
C MET A 52 -6.91 4.78 9.96
N LEU A 53 -7.86 5.32 9.18
CA LEU A 53 -8.68 4.54 8.27
C LEU A 53 -7.88 4.16 7.03
N TRP A 54 -8.24 3.02 6.41
CA TRP A 54 -7.67 2.57 5.14
C TRP A 54 -7.60 3.66 4.06
N HIS A 55 -8.60 4.55 4.02
CA HIS A 55 -8.64 5.61 3.01
C HIS A 55 -7.42 6.54 3.09
N ALA A 56 -6.85 6.76 4.29
CA ALA A 56 -5.63 7.54 4.46
C ALA A 56 -4.42 6.93 3.74
N PHE A 57 -4.33 5.60 3.67
CA PHE A 57 -3.28 4.92 2.90
C PHE A 57 -3.43 5.14 1.39
N CYS A 58 -4.66 5.08 0.88
CA CYS A 58 -4.93 5.36 -0.54
C CYS A 58 -4.63 6.81 -0.93
N ILE A 59 -5.00 7.77 -0.07
CA ILE A 59 -4.68 9.19 -0.27
C ILE A 59 -3.17 9.37 -0.31
N ARG A 60 -2.45 8.85 0.70
CA ARG A 60 -1.00 9.05 0.82
C ARG A 60 -0.22 8.46 -0.35
N GLY A 61 -0.62 7.28 -0.85
CA GLY A 61 -0.02 6.69 -2.05
C GLY A 61 -0.21 7.57 -3.29
N THR A 62 -1.35 8.24 -3.41
CA THR A 62 -1.56 9.24 -4.47
C THR A 62 -0.73 10.49 -4.22
N THR A 63 -0.66 11.02 -3.00
CA THR A 63 0.16 12.21 -2.70
C THR A 63 1.63 11.99 -3.03
N GLU A 64 2.16 10.80 -2.81
CA GLU A 64 3.52 10.45 -3.20
C GLU A 64 3.70 10.46 -4.73
N VAL A 65 2.75 9.90 -5.48
CA VAL A 65 2.73 9.98 -6.96
C VAL A 65 2.61 11.44 -7.42
N LEU A 66 1.73 12.24 -6.79
CA LEU A 66 1.53 13.67 -7.06
C LEU A 66 2.84 14.45 -6.92
N LEU A 67 3.59 14.21 -5.84
CA LEU A 67 4.87 14.88 -5.59
C LEU A 67 5.96 14.50 -6.61
N GLN A 68 5.89 13.30 -7.18
CA GLN A 68 6.85 12.83 -8.19
C GLN A 68 6.44 13.14 -9.64
N ALA A 69 5.15 13.35 -9.92
CA ALA A 69 4.60 13.44 -11.27
C ALA A 69 4.52 14.86 -11.87
N PHE A 70 5.35 15.80 -11.43
CA PHE A 70 5.45 17.14 -12.05
C PHE A 70 5.57 17.04 -13.60
N PRO A 71 4.75 17.73 -14.44
CA PRO A 71 3.41 18.29 -14.26
C PRO A 71 2.37 17.51 -15.12
N GLN A 72 2.33 16.19 -14.99
CA GLN A 72 1.51 15.31 -15.86
C GLN A 72 0.23 14.89 -15.13
N GLN A 73 -0.78 15.76 -15.21
CA GLN A 73 -2.09 15.58 -14.54
C GLN A 73 -2.78 14.27 -14.92
N ASP A 74 -2.61 13.81 -16.16
CA ASP A 74 -3.21 12.56 -16.63
C ASP A 74 -2.64 11.33 -15.91
N ILE A 75 -1.33 11.33 -15.62
CA ILE A 75 -0.67 10.24 -14.88
C ILE A 75 -1.21 10.17 -13.46
N ILE A 76 -1.38 11.32 -12.82
CA ILE A 76 -1.93 11.41 -11.46
C ILE A 76 -3.36 10.86 -11.41
N THR A 77 -4.22 11.26 -12.36
CA THR A 77 -5.60 10.78 -12.44
C THR A 77 -5.66 9.27 -12.62
N VAL A 78 -4.87 8.73 -13.57
CA VAL A 78 -4.83 7.30 -13.88
C VAL A 78 -4.24 6.48 -12.73
N GLN A 79 -3.09 6.89 -12.18
CA GLN A 79 -2.41 6.15 -11.12
C GLN A 79 -3.13 6.26 -9.77
N GLY A 80 -3.66 7.44 -9.43
CA GLY A 80 -4.44 7.67 -8.23
C GLY A 80 -5.89 7.18 -8.32
N ARG A 81 -6.34 6.73 -9.50
CA ARG A 81 -7.71 6.31 -9.80
C ARG A 81 -8.75 7.38 -9.43
N TRP A 82 -8.43 8.63 -9.69
CA TRP A 82 -9.33 9.74 -9.43
C TRP A 82 -10.41 9.80 -10.50
N THR A 83 -11.66 9.94 -10.07
CA THR A 83 -12.80 10.19 -10.96
C THR A 83 -13.09 11.68 -11.12
N SER A 84 -12.44 12.54 -10.32
CA SER A 84 -12.59 13.98 -10.34
C SER A 84 -11.25 14.68 -10.13
N GLN A 85 -11.19 15.98 -10.48
CA GLN A 85 -9.98 16.79 -10.35
C GLN A 85 -9.76 17.36 -8.93
N ALA A 86 -10.45 16.83 -7.92
CA ALA A 86 -10.34 17.28 -6.51
C ALA A 86 -8.91 17.15 -5.95
N PHE A 87 -8.05 16.36 -6.58
CA PHE A 87 -6.64 16.29 -6.21
C PHE A 87 -5.90 17.62 -6.42
N LEU A 88 -6.39 18.51 -7.29
CA LEU A 88 -5.80 19.84 -7.51
C LEU A 88 -5.92 20.74 -6.28
N ASP A 89 -6.93 20.54 -5.43
CA ASP A 89 -7.12 21.32 -4.21
C ASP A 89 -6.03 21.02 -3.15
N TYR A 90 -5.34 19.89 -3.30
CA TYR A 90 -4.17 19.54 -2.48
C TYR A 90 -2.86 20.16 -3.02
N TRP A 91 -2.92 20.88 -4.15
CA TRP A 91 -1.79 21.45 -4.86
C TRP A 91 -1.89 22.98 -4.91
N HIS A 92 -1.41 23.63 -3.84
CA HIS A 92 -1.20 25.09 -3.76
C HIS A 92 0.22 25.39 -3.27
#